data_AF-A0A0P6XRL9-F1
#
_entry.id   AF-A0A0P6XRL9-F1
#
_cell.length_a   1.000
_cell.length_b   1.000
_cell.length_c   1.000
_cell.angle_alpha   90.00
_cell.angle_beta   90.00
_cell.angle_gamma   90.00
#
_symmetry.space_group_name_H-M   'P 1'
#
loop_
_entity.id
_entity.type
_entity.pdbx_description
1 polymer ?
#
loop_
_entity_poly.entity_id
_entity_poly.type
_entity_poly.pdbx_seq_one_letter_code
_entity_poly.pdbx_strand_id
1 'polypeptide(L)'
;MIKRIGQSLLLVICLSLIISPRPVAARPTGDQLLLRGTDWLAGKGVDVFYPDTGPTKGEGYVEVTPFCGYAYCFQCIELTVRLYAERLGYLSTNGRWPDSVSIPYDMIDVINTAHDKQASIKQGALPVDDPEAVKYLPFADLTFIPNGGVKPPRVGDLIIYTYRKKGDHIMVVNRVAGNKVEIVQQNIWTQTKPATPIPVRLLNIAESSGHYFIENAEGWIHSPRMKALINPTQEQMFYDPGVGSGTWRWDEDALTIYADRSVANAFSASGGQEAATKLSQQLFTAGALVTTSDSYVRCALMNAANTMSGDIRFTSSFGLKGLDIRIQFVGDTLRLRPHGGKFDNQWITIPNAQCGWEGNPI
;
A
#
# COMPACT_ATOMS: atom_id res chain seq x y z
N MET A 1 -53.71 -19.53 -60.17
CA MET A 1 -52.33 -20.02 -60.38
C MET A 1 -51.41 -18.84 -60.06
N ILE A 2 -50.89 -18.59 -58.86
CA ILE A 2 -50.06 -19.36 -57.91
C ILE A 2 -48.68 -19.76 -58.48
N LYS A 3 -47.63 -19.25 -57.80
CA LYS A 3 -46.17 -19.55 -57.82
C LYS A 3 -45.37 -18.83 -58.93
N ARG A 4 -44.25 -18.13 -58.66
CA ARG A 4 -43.22 -18.31 -57.61
C ARG A 4 -42.67 -16.96 -57.11
N ILE A 5 -42.78 -16.74 -55.80
CA ILE A 5 -41.83 -15.93 -55.01
C ILE A 5 -41.02 -16.95 -54.22
N GLY A 6 -39.70 -16.77 -54.13
CA GLY A 6 -38.88 -17.44 -53.12
C GLY A 6 -37.68 -18.19 -53.69
N GLN A 7 -36.56 -17.47 -53.86
CA GLN A 7 -35.24 -18.09 -53.89
C GLN A 7 -34.09 -17.11 -53.57
N SER A 8 -34.30 -16.17 -52.64
CA SER A 8 -33.23 -15.28 -52.16
C SER A 8 -33.14 -15.14 -50.64
N LEU A 9 -33.84 -16.00 -49.88
CA LEU A 9 -33.86 -15.94 -48.42
C LEU A 9 -33.34 -17.23 -47.75
N LEU A 10 -32.28 -17.83 -48.29
CA LEU A 10 -31.69 -19.04 -47.72
C LEU A 10 -30.16 -19.04 -47.65
N LEU A 11 -29.53 -17.85 -47.59
CA LEU A 11 -28.06 -17.74 -47.43
C LEU A 11 -27.62 -16.71 -46.37
N VAL A 12 -28.51 -16.31 -45.46
CA VAL A 12 -28.18 -15.39 -44.34
C VAL A 12 -28.47 -16.02 -42.96
N ILE A 13 -29.02 -17.25 -42.90
CA ILE A 13 -29.38 -17.91 -41.63
C ILE A 13 -28.36 -18.99 -41.19
N CYS A 14 -27.33 -19.28 -41.98
CA CYS A 14 -26.24 -20.20 -41.58
C CYS A 14 -24.91 -19.50 -41.23
N LEU A 15 -24.87 -18.17 -41.17
CA LEU A 15 -23.70 -17.40 -40.73
C LEU A 15 -23.95 -16.65 -39.42
N SER A 16 -24.80 -17.19 -38.55
CA SER A 16 -25.12 -16.64 -37.23
C SER A 16 -24.93 -17.64 -36.08
N LEU A 17 -24.27 -18.78 -36.33
CA LEU A 17 -24.02 -19.83 -35.33
C LEU A 17 -22.54 -20.22 -35.17
N ILE A 18 -21.62 -19.29 -35.44
CA ILE A 18 -20.29 -19.28 -34.80
C ILE A 18 -20.08 -17.90 -34.15
N ILE A 19 -21.11 -17.38 -33.50
CA ILE A 19 -20.86 -16.59 -32.29
C ILE A 19 -20.55 -17.66 -31.26
N SER A 20 -19.27 -18.04 -31.17
CA SER A 20 -18.81 -18.76 -29.99
C SER A 20 -19.31 -17.92 -28.81
N PRO A 21 -20.19 -18.42 -27.94
CA PRO A 21 -20.48 -17.69 -26.73
C PRO A 21 -19.12 -17.63 -26.04
N ARG A 22 -18.47 -16.45 -26.05
CA ARG A 22 -17.46 -16.19 -25.04
C ARG A 22 -18.18 -16.54 -23.74
N PRO A 23 -17.65 -17.47 -22.93
CA PRO A 23 -18.33 -17.86 -21.71
C PRO A 23 -18.67 -16.56 -20.99
N VAL A 24 -19.97 -16.34 -20.78
CA VAL A 24 -20.44 -15.19 -20.01
C VAL A 24 -19.72 -15.33 -18.67
N ALA A 25 -18.87 -14.34 -18.36
CA ALA A 25 -18.08 -14.31 -17.15
C ALA A 25 -18.98 -14.63 -15.96
N ALA A 26 -18.80 -15.80 -15.35
CA ALA A 26 -19.45 -16.07 -14.09
C ALA A 26 -18.85 -15.10 -13.07
N ARG A 27 -19.69 -14.27 -12.44
CA ARG A 27 -19.21 -13.48 -11.31
C ARG A 27 -18.62 -14.45 -10.28
N PRO A 28 -17.46 -14.16 -9.69
CA PRO A 28 -16.94 -14.99 -8.62
C PRO A 28 -18.03 -15.14 -7.57
N THR A 29 -18.23 -16.36 -7.09
CA THR A 29 -19.20 -16.62 -6.03
C THR A 29 -18.77 -15.85 -4.79
N GLY A 30 -19.71 -15.48 -3.91
CA GLY A 30 -19.39 -14.76 -2.68
C GLY A 30 -18.34 -15.49 -1.82
N ASP A 31 -18.22 -16.79 -1.98
CA ASP A 31 -17.30 -17.68 -1.27
C ASP A 31 -15.83 -17.55 -1.74
N GLN A 32 -15.59 -16.98 -2.92
CA GLN A 32 -14.24 -16.75 -3.48
C GLN A 32 -13.63 -15.41 -3.07
N LEU A 33 -14.44 -14.49 -2.52
CA LEU A 33 -14.02 -13.18 -2.04
C LEU A 33 -13.53 -13.29 -0.59
N LEU A 34 -12.22 -13.18 -0.38
CA LEU A 34 -11.63 -13.31 0.97
C LEU A 34 -11.37 -11.98 1.66
N LEU A 35 -11.11 -10.93 0.89
CA LEU A 35 -10.87 -9.60 1.42
C LEU A 35 -11.44 -8.57 0.45
N ARG A 36 -12.33 -7.70 0.92
CA ARG A 36 -12.90 -6.64 0.10
C ARG A 36 -11.88 -5.53 -0.10
N GLY A 37 -11.87 -4.89 -1.27
CA GLY A 37 -11.00 -3.75 -1.55
C GLY A 37 -11.19 -2.59 -0.57
N THR A 38 -12.36 -2.47 0.05
CA THR A 38 -12.66 -1.47 1.09
C THR A 38 -12.01 -1.74 2.43
N ASP A 39 -11.52 -2.96 2.66
CA ASP A 39 -11.05 -3.40 3.97
C ASP A 39 -9.52 -3.28 4.12
N TRP A 40 -8.83 -2.89 3.05
CA TRP A 40 -7.38 -2.72 3.02
C TRP A 40 -6.95 -1.53 2.18
N LEU A 41 -5.69 -1.13 2.35
CA LEU A 41 -5.04 0.01 1.71
C LEU A 41 -5.81 1.31 1.96
N ALA A 42 -6.19 1.56 3.22
CA ALA A 42 -7.04 2.69 3.62
C ALA A 42 -8.40 2.74 2.86
N GLY A 43 -8.95 1.57 2.51
CA GLY A 43 -10.19 1.45 1.73
C GLY A 43 -10.02 1.74 0.24
N LYS A 44 -8.79 1.79 -0.25
CA LYS A 44 -8.45 2.00 -1.67
C LYS A 44 -7.93 0.74 -2.34
N GLY A 45 -7.96 -0.40 -1.66
CA GLY A 45 -7.59 -1.68 -2.21
C GLY A 45 -8.50 -2.15 -3.35
N VAL A 46 -8.22 -3.35 -3.84
CA VAL A 46 -9.08 -4.09 -4.78
C VAL A 46 -9.44 -5.43 -4.14
N ASP A 47 -10.53 -6.05 -4.58
CA ASP A 47 -10.97 -7.32 -3.99
C ASP A 47 -9.90 -8.42 -4.17
N VAL A 48 -9.72 -9.24 -3.14
CA VAL A 48 -8.79 -10.38 -3.13
C VAL A 48 -9.59 -11.66 -3.26
N PHE A 49 -9.26 -12.44 -4.28
CA PHE A 49 -9.98 -13.65 -4.63
C PHE A 49 -9.10 -14.89 -4.54
N TYR A 50 -9.70 -16.01 -4.15
CA TYR A 50 -9.07 -17.34 -4.18
C TYR A 50 -10.05 -18.37 -4.75
N PRO A 51 -9.59 -19.32 -5.58
CA PRO A 51 -10.43 -20.41 -6.04
C PRO A 51 -10.71 -21.40 -4.89
N ASP A 52 -11.89 -22.04 -4.92
CA ASP A 52 -12.32 -23.00 -3.88
C ASP A 52 -11.43 -24.26 -3.81
N THR A 53 -10.76 -24.59 -4.93
CA THR A 53 -9.72 -25.62 -5.01
C THR A 53 -8.38 -24.97 -5.33
N GLY A 54 -7.36 -25.25 -4.49
CA GLY A 54 -5.97 -24.86 -4.78
C GLY A 54 -5.54 -25.34 -6.18
N PRO A 55 -4.55 -24.71 -6.83
CA PRO A 55 -4.36 -24.77 -8.27
C PRO A 55 -4.11 -26.21 -8.76
N THR A 56 -5.15 -26.86 -9.29
CA THR A 56 -5.04 -28.08 -10.08
C THR A 56 -5.26 -27.73 -11.55
N LYS A 57 -4.15 -27.58 -12.27
CA LYS A 57 -4.10 -27.66 -13.75
C LYS A 57 -5.02 -26.72 -14.54
N GLY A 58 -5.13 -25.44 -14.16
CA GLY A 58 -5.70 -24.42 -15.05
C GLY A 58 -7.23 -24.48 -15.23
N GLU A 59 -7.92 -25.42 -14.58
CA GLU A 59 -9.37 -25.57 -14.63
C GLU A 59 -10.00 -24.74 -13.51
N GLY A 60 -10.95 -23.86 -13.85
CA GLY A 60 -11.74 -23.08 -12.88
C GLY A 60 -11.46 -21.58 -12.83
N TYR A 61 -10.53 -21.06 -13.64
CA TYR A 61 -10.30 -19.62 -13.73
C TYR A 61 -11.39 -18.94 -14.55
N VAL A 62 -12.31 -18.26 -13.87
CA VAL A 62 -13.26 -17.39 -14.55
C VAL A 62 -12.59 -16.05 -14.82
N GLU A 63 -12.69 -15.54 -16.05
CA GLU A 63 -12.18 -14.22 -16.43
C GLU A 63 -13.01 -13.13 -15.74
N VAL A 64 -12.68 -12.82 -14.48
CA VAL A 64 -13.38 -11.81 -13.66
C VAL A 64 -12.94 -10.39 -14.04
N THR A 65 -11.70 -10.24 -14.51
CA THR A 65 -11.05 -8.96 -14.79
C THR A 65 -10.35 -9.05 -16.15
N PRO A 66 -10.15 -7.94 -16.89
CA PRO A 66 -9.40 -7.98 -18.16
C PRO A 66 -7.94 -8.40 -17.98
N PHE A 67 -7.45 -8.47 -16.72
CA PHE A 67 -6.11 -8.90 -16.34
C PHE A 67 -5.99 -10.43 -16.24
N CYS A 68 -7.10 -11.15 -16.08
CA CYS A 68 -7.12 -12.61 -16.01
C CYS A 68 -6.51 -13.31 -17.22
N GLY A 69 -6.77 -12.82 -18.44
CA GLY A 69 -6.22 -13.38 -19.66
C GLY A 69 -4.71 -13.13 -19.86
N TYR A 70 -4.09 -12.34 -18.99
CA TYR A 70 -2.69 -11.91 -19.09
C TYR A 70 -1.84 -12.34 -17.88
N ALA A 71 -2.35 -12.20 -16.66
CA ALA A 71 -1.62 -12.49 -15.42
C ALA A 71 -2.05 -13.80 -14.75
N TYR A 72 -2.93 -14.58 -15.39
CA TYR A 72 -3.68 -15.72 -14.84
C TYR A 72 -4.56 -15.34 -13.64
N CYS A 73 -5.84 -15.69 -13.68
CA CYS A 73 -6.76 -15.29 -12.61
C CYS A 73 -6.29 -15.74 -11.22
N PHE A 74 -6.50 -14.87 -10.23
CA PHE A 74 -6.24 -15.15 -8.82
C PHE A 74 -4.78 -15.49 -8.50
N GLN A 75 -3.84 -15.21 -9.42
CA GLN A 75 -2.41 -15.24 -9.14
C GLN A 75 -1.97 -13.97 -8.40
N CYS A 76 -0.74 -14.00 -7.86
CA CYS A 76 -0.14 -12.86 -7.18
C CYS A 76 0.07 -11.66 -8.12
N ILE A 77 0.52 -11.92 -9.37
CA ILE A 77 0.69 -10.87 -10.39
C ILE A 77 -0.66 -10.24 -10.77
N GLU A 78 -1.74 -11.01 -10.85
CA GLU A 78 -3.06 -10.49 -11.19
C GLU A 78 -3.53 -9.44 -10.17
N LEU A 79 -3.38 -9.73 -8.87
CA LEU A 79 -3.74 -8.78 -7.81
C LEU A 79 -2.99 -7.46 -7.97
N THR A 80 -1.68 -7.52 -8.19
CA THR A 80 -0.82 -6.34 -8.20
C THR A 80 -1.01 -5.51 -9.45
N VAL A 81 -1.09 -6.15 -10.62
CA VAL A 81 -1.40 -5.47 -11.88
C VAL A 81 -2.78 -4.83 -11.82
N ARG A 82 -3.80 -5.55 -11.31
CA ARG A 82 -5.15 -5.00 -11.16
C ARG A 82 -5.18 -3.80 -10.24
N LEU A 83 -4.55 -3.89 -9.06
CA LEU A 83 -4.45 -2.76 -8.13
C LEU A 83 -3.80 -1.54 -8.80
N TYR A 84 -2.63 -1.73 -9.40
CA TYR A 84 -1.85 -0.64 -9.99
C TYR A 84 -2.54 -0.03 -11.22
N ALA A 85 -3.23 -0.86 -12.01
CA ALA A 85 -4.04 -0.40 -13.13
C ALA A 85 -5.27 0.39 -12.67
N GLU A 86 -6.14 -0.22 -11.85
CA GLU A 86 -7.45 0.35 -11.48
C GLU A 86 -7.33 1.55 -10.54
N ARG A 87 -6.29 1.59 -9.70
CA ARG A 87 -6.15 2.63 -8.68
C ARG A 87 -5.10 3.69 -9.02
N LEU A 88 -4.08 3.36 -9.78
CA LEU A 88 -2.94 4.26 -10.06
C LEU A 88 -2.77 4.58 -11.56
N GLY A 89 -3.55 3.95 -12.44
CA GLY A 89 -3.50 4.20 -13.88
C GLY A 89 -2.24 3.67 -14.56
N TYR A 90 -1.60 2.63 -14.01
CA TYR A 90 -0.45 1.96 -14.64
C TYR A 90 -0.91 1.02 -15.75
N LEU A 91 -1.25 1.61 -16.90
CA LEU A 91 -1.71 0.92 -18.09
C LEU A 91 -0.93 1.43 -19.31
N SER A 92 -0.50 0.51 -20.18
CA SER A 92 -0.05 0.85 -21.52
C SER A 92 -1.24 1.16 -22.44
N THR A 93 -0.97 1.55 -23.69
CA THR A 93 -1.98 1.98 -24.67
C THR A 93 -3.06 0.95 -24.99
N ASN A 94 -2.83 -0.33 -24.72
CA ASN A 94 -3.81 -1.40 -24.90
C ASN A 94 -4.59 -1.75 -23.61
N GLY A 95 -4.44 -0.95 -22.54
CA GLY A 95 -5.08 -1.19 -21.25
C GLY A 95 -4.44 -2.34 -20.45
N ARG A 96 -3.18 -2.68 -20.71
CA ARG A 96 -2.43 -3.74 -20.01
C ARG A 96 -1.06 -3.29 -19.57
N TRP A 97 -0.42 -4.07 -18.70
CA TRP A 97 1.03 -3.98 -18.49
C TRP A 97 1.76 -4.27 -19.83
N PRO A 98 2.85 -3.55 -20.19
CA PRO A 98 3.35 -3.47 -21.56
C PRO A 98 3.89 -4.79 -22.13
N ASP A 99 4.52 -5.61 -21.29
CA ASP A 99 5.09 -6.91 -21.65
C ASP A 99 4.41 -8.05 -20.93
N SER A 100 4.56 -9.30 -21.38
CA SER A 100 4.12 -10.48 -20.61
C SER A 100 4.94 -10.63 -19.33
N VAL A 101 4.30 -10.51 -18.17
CA VAL A 101 4.92 -10.75 -16.85
C VAL A 101 4.61 -12.20 -16.47
N SER A 102 5.56 -13.10 -16.70
CA SER A 102 5.44 -14.53 -16.37
C SER A 102 5.82 -14.82 -14.92
N ILE A 103 6.75 -14.03 -14.37
CA ILE A 103 7.06 -14.00 -12.94
C ILE A 103 7.12 -12.55 -12.46
N PRO A 104 6.87 -12.28 -11.17
CA PRO A 104 6.95 -10.91 -10.64
C PRO A 104 8.27 -10.18 -10.90
N TYR A 105 9.38 -10.90 -10.98
CA TYR A 105 10.68 -10.32 -11.31
C TYR A 105 10.66 -9.55 -12.65
N ASP A 106 9.88 -10.00 -13.64
CA ASP A 106 9.77 -9.36 -14.95
C ASP A 106 9.21 -7.93 -14.86
N MET A 107 8.51 -7.58 -13.77
CA MET A 107 8.04 -6.21 -13.54
C MET A 107 9.20 -5.22 -13.35
N ILE A 108 10.36 -5.70 -12.87
CA ILE A 108 11.58 -4.89 -12.72
C ILE A 108 12.12 -4.49 -14.10
N ASP A 109 12.07 -5.40 -15.08
CA ASP A 109 12.54 -5.14 -16.44
C ASP A 109 11.68 -4.10 -17.16
N VAL A 110 10.37 -4.10 -16.91
CA VAL A 110 9.47 -3.05 -17.41
C VAL A 110 9.84 -1.68 -16.85
N ILE A 111 10.19 -1.59 -15.57
CA ILE A 111 10.61 -0.34 -14.93
C ILE A 111 11.94 0.15 -15.50
N ASN A 112 12.92 -0.73 -15.62
CA ASN A 112 14.22 -0.40 -16.21
C ASN A 112 14.06 0.09 -17.65
N THR A 113 13.26 -0.62 -18.45
CA THR A 113 12.95 -0.21 -19.84
C THR A 113 12.26 1.15 -19.88
N ALA A 114 11.31 1.41 -18.98
CA ALA A 114 10.64 2.71 -18.89
C ALA A 114 11.62 3.86 -18.59
N HIS A 115 12.58 3.65 -17.68
CA HIS A 115 13.63 4.62 -17.39
C HIS A 115 14.55 4.86 -18.59
N ASP A 116 14.99 3.80 -19.28
CA ASP A 116 15.87 3.90 -20.44
C ASP A 116 15.20 4.66 -21.60
N LYS A 117 13.91 4.36 -21.85
CA LYS A 117 13.10 5.07 -22.86
C LYS A 117 12.94 6.54 -22.50
N GLN A 118 12.62 6.85 -21.24
CA GLN A 118 12.49 8.24 -20.78
C GLN A 118 13.82 9.01 -20.89
N ALA A 119 14.94 8.37 -20.54
CA ALA A 119 16.27 8.97 -20.65
C ALA A 119 16.65 9.25 -22.12
N SER A 120 16.39 8.30 -23.01
CA SER A 120 16.63 8.44 -24.45
C SER A 120 15.82 9.58 -25.08
N ILE A 121 14.56 9.76 -24.66
CA ILE A 121 13.73 10.89 -25.08
C ILE A 121 14.31 12.22 -24.57
N LYS A 122 14.70 12.29 -23.28
CA LYS A 122 15.32 13.50 -22.70
C LYS A 122 16.62 13.90 -23.41
N GLN A 123 17.35 12.93 -23.95
CA GLN A 123 18.58 13.15 -24.71
C GLN A 123 18.34 13.45 -26.20
N GLY A 124 17.09 13.40 -26.67
CA GLY A 124 16.75 13.58 -28.09
C GLY A 124 17.09 12.38 -28.98
N ALA A 125 17.45 11.23 -28.39
CA ALA A 125 17.78 10.00 -29.12
C ALA A 125 16.54 9.20 -29.56
N LEU A 126 15.39 9.43 -28.91
CA LEU A 126 14.09 8.89 -29.29
C LEU A 126 13.04 10.01 -29.34
N PRO A 127 12.12 10.01 -30.30
CA PRO A 127 11.00 10.93 -30.29
C PRO A 127 9.98 10.54 -29.19
N VAL A 128 9.24 11.52 -28.66
CA VAL A 128 8.29 11.32 -27.56
C VAL A 128 7.11 10.42 -27.94
N ASP A 129 6.80 10.35 -29.23
CA ASP A 129 5.74 9.55 -29.83
C ASP A 129 6.24 8.22 -30.43
N ASP A 130 7.48 7.81 -30.11
CA ASP A 130 8.00 6.48 -30.50
C ASP A 130 7.03 5.38 -30.04
N PRO A 131 6.49 4.55 -30.96
CA PRO A 131 5.45 3.58 -30.64
C PRO A 131 5.84 2.57 -29.55
N GLU A 132 7.12 2.22 -29.45
CA GLU A 132 7.62 1.36 -28.39
C GLU A 132 7.77 2.11 -27.07
N ALA A 133 8.36 3.32 -27.08
CA ALA A 133 8.52 4.12 -25.87
C ALA A 133 7.17 4.43 -25.20
N VAL A 134 6.15 4.78 -25.98
CA VAL A 134 4.81 5.14 -25.47
C VAL A 134 4.19 4.00 -24.64
N LYS A 135 4.55 2.73 -24.87
CA LYS A 135 4.09 1.59 -24.05
C LYS A 135 4.61 1.65 -22.61
N TYR A 136 5.84 2.14 -22.42
CA TYR A 136 6.56 2.12 -21.14
C TYR A 136 6.51 3.45 -20.39
N LEU A 137 6.32 4.57 -21.09
CA LEU A 137 6.26 5.89 -20.45
C LEU A 137 5.27 6.02 -19.27
N PRO A 138 4.10 5.36 -19.26
CA PRO A 138 3.20 5.36 -18.11
C PRO A 138 3.82 4.77 -16.82
N PHE A 139 4.90 4.01 -16.92
CA PHE A 139 5.58 3.32 -15.82
C PHE A 139 6.89 4.01 -15.40
N ALA A 140 7.30 5.08 -16.09
CA ALA A 140 8.60 5.73 -15.89
C ALA A 140 8.73 6.51 -14.57
N ASP A 141 7.69 6.55 -13.74
CA ASP A 141 7.73 7.10 -12.37
C ASP A 141 7.76 6.01 -11.28
N LEU A 142 7.66 4.73 -11.66
CA LEU A 142 7.89 3.61 -10.75
C LEU A 142 9.37 3.51 -10.42
N THR A 143 9.69 3.13 -9.19
CA THR A 143 11.08 2.92 -8.78
C THR A 143 11.20 1.54 -8.14
N PHE A 144 12.15 0.73 -8.63
CA PHE A 144 12.56 -0.47 -7.90
C PHE A 144 13.61 -0.08 -6.84
N ILE A 145 13.37 -0.49 -5.60
CA ILE A 145 14.27 -0.31 -4.47
C ILE A 145 14.77 -1.71 -4.09
N PRO A 146 16.07 -2.02 -4.26
CA PRO A 146 16.60 -3.33 -3.92
C PRO A 146 16.55 -3.58 -2.41
N ASN A 147 16.42 -4.85 -2.03
CA ASN A 147 16.54 -5.25 -0.63
C ASN A 147 17.92 -4.85 -0.06
N GLY A 148 17.95 -4.30 1.15
CA GLY A 148 19.14 -3.63 1.69
C GLY A 148 19.33 -2.20 1.18
N GLY A 149 18.33 -1.58 0.54
CA GLY A 149 18.34 -0.17 0.16
C GLY A 149 18.13 0.78 1.34
N VAL A 150 18.39 2.08 1.13
CA VAL A 150 18.26 3.14 2.16
C VAL A 150 16.85 3.70 2.33
N LYS A 151 15.89 3.23 1.55
CA LYS A 151 14.49 3.68 1.61
C LYS A 151 13.64 2.52 2.09
N PRO A 152 12.97 2.60 3.24
CA PRO A 152 12.17 1.47 3.72
C PRO A 152 10.96 1.20 2.82
N PRO A 153 10.35 0.01 2.91
CA PRO A 153 9.08 -0.28 2.26
C PRO A 153 7.96 0.63 2.81
N ARG A 154 7.04 1.02 1.94
CA ARG A 154 5.95 1.96 2.23
C ARG A 154 4.60 1.34 1.90
N VAL A 155 3.53 1.92 2.43
CA VAL A 155 2.17 1.47 2.10
C VAL A 155 1.92 1.56 0.61
N GLY A 156 1.43 0.45 0.06
CA GLY A 156 1.13 0.19 -1.34
C GLY A 156 2.32 -0.14 -2.24
N ASP A 157 3.54 -0.21 -1.69
CA ASP A 157 4.67 -0.79 -2.42
C ASP A 157 4.40 -2.27 -2.75
N LEU A 158 4.97 -2.75 -3.85
CA LEU A 158 4.92 -4.16 -4.22
C LEU A 158 6.22 -4.85 -3.80
N ILE A 159 6.15 -5.80 -2.88
CA ILE A 159 7.32 -6.59 -2.47
C ILE A 159 7.50 -7.74 -3.46
N ILE A 160 8.64 -7.76 -4.16
CA ILE A 160 9.07 -8.89 -4.98
C ILE A 160 9.77 -9.89 -4.06
N TYR A 161 9.24 -11.11 -4.00
CA TYR A 161 9.58 -12.09 -2.99
C TYR A 161 9.96 -13.43 -3.61
N THR A 162 10.96 -14.07 -3.01
CA THR A 162 11.42 -15.41 -3.38
C THR A 162 10.74 -16.44 -2.49
N TYR A 163 9.69 -17.08 -3.02
CA TYR A 163 8.95 -18.13 -2.31
C TYR A 163 9.49 -19.52 -2.65
N ARG A 164 9.71 -19.82 -3.94
CA ARG A 164 10.33 -21.09 -4.38
C ARG A 164 11.51 -20.86 -5.32
N LYS A 165 11.39 -19.84 -6.16
CA LYS A 165 12.41 -19.39 -7.10
C LYS A 165 12.56 -17.88 -6.97
N LYS A 166 13.71 -17.36 -7.40
CA LYS A 166 14.04 -15.95 -7.31
C LYS A 166 12.90 -15.08 -7.87
N GLY A 167 12.32 -14.22 -7.04
CA GLY A 167 11.27 -13.27 -7.43
C GLY A 167 10.00 -13.88 -8.03
N ASP A 168 9.62 -15.09 -7.60
CA ASP A 168 8.45 -15.81 -8.12
C ASP A 168 7.12 -15.42 -7.45
N HIS A 169 7.14 -14.56 -6.42
CA HIS A 169 5.95 -14.10 -5.73
C HIS A 169 5.93 -12.58 -5.52
N ILE A 170 4.74 -12.02 -5.40
CA ILE A 170 4.54 -10.58 -5.19
C ILE A 170 3.37 -10.31 -4.28
N MET A 171 3.53 -9.29 -3.44
CA MET A 171 2.57 -8.92 -2.41
C MET A 171 2.50 -7.40 -2.31
N VAL A 172 1.38 -6.87 -1.84
CA VAL A 172 1.20 -5.43 -1.64
C VAL A 172 1.37 -5.10 -0.17
N VAL A 173 2.16 -4.08 0.16
CA VAL A 173 2.24 -3.56 1.53
C VAL A 173 0.93 -2.87 1.88
N ASN A 174 0.20 -3.40 2.86
CA ASN A 174 -1.05 -2.82 3.34
C ASN A 174 -0.81 -1.77 4.42
N ARG A 175 0.03 -2.10 5.40
CA ARG A 175 0.33 -1.27 6.57
C ARG A 175 1.78 -1.43 6.97
N VAL A 176 2.34 -0.39 7.57
CA VAL A 176 3.74 -0.37 8.01
C VAL A 176 3.82 0.17 9.44
N ALA A 177 4.54 -0.53 10.31
CA ALA A 177 4.73 -0.09 11.69
C ALA A 177 6.00 -0.69 12.31
N GLY A 178 6.93 0.19 12.71
CA GLY A 178 8.18 -0.17 13.36
C GLY A 178 8.99 -1.17 12.51
N ASN A 179 9.07 -2.40 13.00
CA ASN A 179 9.83 -3.50 12.40
C ASN A 179 8.99 -4.48 11.59
N LYS A 180 7.74 -4.16 11.22
CA LYS A 180 6.92 -5.06 10.39
C LYS A 180 6.17 -4.33 9.28
N VAL A 181 5.94 -5.05 8.20
CA VAL A 181 4.92 -4.74 7.21
C VAL A 181 3.81 -5.78 7.28
N GLU A 182 2.57 -5.33 7.20
CA GLU A 182 1.44 -6.19 6.86
C GLU A 182 1.27 -6.16 5.36
N ILE A 183 1.22 -7.34 4.74
CA ILE A 183 1.04 -7.51 3.31
C ILE A 183 -0.32 -8.10 2.99
N VAL A 184 -0.80 -7.81 1.77
CA VAL A 184 -1.96 -8.44 1.16
C VAL A 184 -1.52 -9.18 -0.11
N GLN A 185 -2.03 -10.39 -0.32
CA GLN A 185 -1.59 -11.27 -1.40
C GLN A 185 -2.68 -12.24 -1.91
N GLN A 186 -2.48 -12.72 -3.14
CA GLN A 186 -3.21 -13.85 -3.72
C GLN A 186 -2.28 -15.06 -3.90
N ASN A 187 -2.85 -16.25 -4.12
CA ASN A 187 -2.15 -17.47 -4.52
C ASN A 187 -1.20 -18.09 -3.46
N ILE A 188 -1.37 -17.79 -2.19
CA ILE A 188 -0.64 -18.45 -1.08
C ILE A 188 -1.62 -19.13 -0.13
N TRP A 189 -1.32 -20.38 0.23
CA TRP A 189 -2.15 -21.25 1.04
C TRP A 189 -1.34 -21.82 2.21
N THR A 190 -2.02 -22.19 3.30
CA THR A 190 -1.41 -22.97 4.37
C THR A 190 -0.96 -24.34 3.85
N GLN A 191 0.06 -24.91 4.48
CA GLN A 191 0.51 -26.28 4.18
C GLN A 191 -0.28 -27.34 4.95
N THR A 192 -1.30 -26.93 5.73
CA THR A 192 -2.18 -27.81 6.49
C THR A 192 -3.21 -28.51 5.59
N LYS A 193 -3.87 -29.55 6.11
CA LYS A 193 -5.05 -30.16 5.47
C LYS A 193 -6.28 -29.94 6.37
N PRO A 194 -7.35 -29.27 5.88
CA PRO A 194 -7.45 -28.61 4.59
C PRO A 194 -6.48 -27.41 4.46
N ALA A 195 -6.07 -27.11 3.24
CA ALA A 195 -5.30 -25.91 2.94
C ALA A 195 -6.25 -24.71 2.99
N THR A 196 -5.82 -23.62 3.61
CA THR A 196 -6.60 -22.39 3.76
C THR A 196 -5.83 -21.24 3.12
N PRO A 197 -6.50 -20.33 2.38
CA PRO A 197 -5.85 -19.13 1.84
C PRO A 197 -5.24 -18.24 2.92
N ILE A 198 -4.15 -17.55 2.57
CA ILE A 198 -3.48 -16.59 3.46
C ILE A 198 -3.47 -15.21 2.79
N PRO A 199 -4.60 -14.48 2.79
CA PRO A 199 -4.69 -13.19 2.10
C PRO A 199 -3.87 -12.09 2.76
N VAL A 200 -3.60 -12.20 4.07
CA VAL A 200 -2.86 -11.22 4.87
C VAL A 200 -1.75 -11.90 5.66
N ARG A 201 -0.58 -11.29 5.74
CA ARG A 201 0.57 -11.80 6.52
C ARG A 201 1.42 -10.64 7.05
N LEU A 202 2.11 -10.84 8.17
CA LEU A 202 3.17 -9.95 8.63
C LEU A 202 4.55 -10.44 8.16
N LEU A 203 5.37 -9.53 7.67
CA LEU A 203 6.79 -9.74 7.40
C LEU A 203 7.63 -8.83 8.30
N ASN A 204 8.79 -9.33 8.75
CA ASN A 204 9.72 -8.54 9.54
C ASN A 204 10.57 -7.65 8.61
N ILE A 205 10.79 -6.42 9.06
CA ILE A 205 11.76 -5.48 8.52
C ILE A 205 12.93 -5.44 9.50
N ALA A 206 14.12 -5.78 9.03
CA ALA A 206 15.36 -5.50 9.74
C ALA A 206 15.95 -4.18 9.23
N GLU A 207 16.58 -3.43 10.11
CA GLU A 207 17.32 -2.21 9.79
C GLU A 207 18.77 -2.38 10.27
N SER A 208 19.71 -1.99 9.42
CA SER A 208 21.13 -1.95 9.79
C SER A 208 21.82 -0.80 9.07
N SER A 209 22.37 0.15 9.84
CA SER A 209 23.17 1.27 9.33
C SER A 209 22.44 2.15 8.30
N GLY A 210 21.13 2.32 8.43
CA GLY A 210 20.25 3.04 7.51
C GLY A 210 19.76 2.21 6.32
N HIS A 211 20.03 0.91 6.29
CA HIS A 211 19.61 0.00 5.22
C HIS A 211 18.51 -0.96 5.72
N TYR A 212 17.49 -1.18 4.89
CA TYR A 212 16.30 -1.94 5.25
C TYR A 212 16.23 -3.28 4.55
N PHE A 213 15.90 -4.33 5.29
CA PHE A 213 15.87 -5.70 4.82
C PHE A 213 14.54 -6.38 5.12
N ILE A 214 13.97 -7.07 4.14
CA ILE A 214 12.93 -8.08 4.37
C ILE A 214 13.52 -9.43 3.94
N GLU A 215 13.41 -10.43 4.81
CA GLU A 215 13.89 -11.78 4.51
C GLU A 215 13.25 -12.32 3.22
N ASN A 216 14.06 -12.90 2.32
CA ASN A 216 13.65 -13.42 1.01
C ASN A 216 13.02 -12.41 0.03
N ALA A 217 13.04 -11.11 0.34
CA ALA A 217 12.68 -10.09 -0.64
C ALA A 217 13.85 -9.82 -1.61
N GLU A 218 13.54 -9.65 -2.89
CA GLU A 218 14.48 -9.10 -3.87
C GLU A 218 14.54 -7.57 -3.76
N GLY A 219 13.43 -6.97 -3.33
CA GLY A 219 13.24 -5.54 -3.17
C GLY A 219 11.76 -5.19 -3.23
N TRP A 220 11.46 -3.91 -3.42
CA TRP A 220 10.09 -3.42 -3.58
C TRP A 220 9.97 -2.39 -4.70
N ILE A 221 8.84 -2.43 -5.39
CA ILE A 221 8.46 -1.43 -6.38
C ILE A 221 7.64 -0.36 -5.68
N HIS A 222 8.10 0.88 -5.78
CA HIS A 222 7.43 2.05 -5.25
C HIS A 222 6.73 2.84 -6.36
N SER A 223 5.50 3.28 -6.07
CA SER A 223 4.79 4.27 -6.88
C SER A 223 4.57 5.56 -6.09
N PRO A 224 4.98 6.74 -6.63
CA PRO A 224 4.65 8.02 -6.01
C PRO A 224 3.14 8.32 -6.06
N ARG A 225 2.38 7.67 -6.97
CA ARG A 225 0.93 7.85 -7.11
C ARG A 225 0.16 7.24 -5.94
N MET A 226 0.75 6.24 -5.27
CA MET A 226 0.13 5.58 -4.13
C MET A 226 -0.11 6.57 -2.99
N LYS A 227 0.87 7.44 -2.71
CA LYS A 227 0.73 8.51 -1.72
C LYS A 227 -0.48 9.40 -2.03
N ALA A 228 -0.65 9.80 -3.29
CA ALA A 228 -1.76 10.66 -3.69
C ALA A 228 -3.12 9.97 -3.58
N LEU A 229 -3.16 8.64 -3.71
CA LEU A 229 -4.37 7.84 -3.58
C LEU A 229 -4.79 7.68 -2.12
N ILE A 230 -3.84 7.36 -1.23
CA ILE A 230 -4.13 7.03 0.17
C ILE A 230 -4.10 8.25 1.07
N ASN A 231 -3.21 9.23 0.84
CA ASN A 231 -3.09 10.38 1.74
C ASN A 231 -4.27 11.34 1.56
N PRO A 232 -4.93 11.77 2.64
CA PRO A 232 -5.90 12.84 2.54
C PRO A 232 -5.20 14.11 2.02
N THR A 233 -5.82 14.77 1.05
CA THR A 233 -5.28 16.01 0.44
C THR A 233 -5.25 17.19 1.42
N GLN A 234 -5.98 17.08 2.53
CA GLN A 234 -6.06 18.07 3.59
C GLN A 234 -5.79 17.42 4.94
N GLU A 235 -5.27 18.23 5.86
CA GLU A 235 -5.19 17.87 7.26
C GLU A 235 -6.57 17.47 7.80
N GLN A 236 -6.61 16.36 8.55
CA GLN A 236 -7.84 15.82 9.11
C GLN A 236 -7.92 16.18 10.58
N MET A 237 -9.09 16.66 11.02
CA MET A 237 -9.30 17.08 12.41
C MET A 237 -9.51 15.88 13.33
N PHE A 238 -9.07 16.02 14.58
CA PHE A 238 -9.55 15.21 15.71
C PHE A 238 -9.95 16.11 16.87
N TYR A 239 -10.90 15.65 17.69
CA TYR A 239 -11.37 16.39 18.86
C TYR A 239 -11.85 15.43 19.95
N ASP A 240 -11.40 15.64 21.18
CA ASP A 240 -11.89 14.97 22.38
C ASP A 240 -11.98 15.97 23.53
N PRO A 241 -13.15 16.15 24.18
CA PRO A 241 -13.32 17.08 25.28
C PRO A 241 -12.37 16.85 26.48
N GLY A 242 -11.88 15.62 26.67
CA GLY A 242 -11.00 15.21 27.76
C GLY A 242 -9.50 15.21 27.41
N VAL A 243 -9.11 15.39 26.14
CA VAL A 243 -7.69 15.42 25.71
C VAL A 243 -7.35 16.74 25.02
N GLY A 244 -8.23 17.25 24.16
CA GLY A 244 -8.01 18.42 23.32
C GLY A 244 -8.28 18.15 21.86
N SER A 245 -7.74 19.01 21.00
CA SER A 245 -7.98 19.00 19.56
C SER A 245 -6.69 19.11 18.77
N GLY A 246 -6.80 18.84 17.46
CA GLY A 246 -5.68 19.00 16.56
C GLY A 246 -5.98 18.50 15.16
N THR A 247 -4.92 18.36 14.39
CA THR A 247 -4.96 17.77 13.05
C THR A 247 -3.95 16.64 12.91
N TRP A 248 -4.19 15.77 11.93
CA TRP A 248 -3.22 14.78 11.51
C TRP A 248 -3.14 14.71 9.98
N ARG A 249 -2.00 14.23 9.49
CA ARG A 249 -1.77 13.92 8.08
C ARG A 249 -0.74 12.80 7.92
N TRP A 250 -0.85 12.06 6.82
CA TRP A 250 0.19 11.14 6.40
C TRP A 250 1.19 11.84 5.49
N ASP A 251 2.45 11.52 5.69
CA ASP A 251 3.50 11.69 4.70
C ASP A 251 3.84 10.32 4.08
N GLU A 252 4.87 10.22 3.25
CA GLU A 252 5.29 8.92 2.67
C GLU A 252 5.85 7.94 3.71
N ASP A 253 6.44 8.46 4.78
CA ASP A 253 7.25 7.72 5.73
C ASP A 253 6.81 7.93 7.19
N ALA A 254 5.76 8.72 7.44
CA ALA A 254 5.37 9.11 8.79
C ALA A 254 3.90 9.51 8.91
N LEU A 255 3.39 9.38 10.14
CA LEU A 255 2.21 10.07 10.63
C LEU A 255 2.66 11.36 11.33
N THR A 256 2.15 12.50 10.88
CA THR A 256 2.36 13.79 11.54
C THR A 256 1.05 14.23 12.22
N ILE A 257 1.15 14.58 13.50
CA ILE A 257 0.05 15.06 14.34
C ILE A 257 0.40 16.47 14.78
N TYR A 258 -0.46 17.44 14.51
CA TYR A 258 -0.44 18.75 15.15
C TYR A 258 -1.46 18.72 16.29
N ALA A 259 -1.01 18.99 17.50
CA ALA A 259 -1.83 18.96 18.70
C ALA A 259 -1.89 20.34 19.35
N ASP A 260 -3.06 20.73 19.82
CA ASP A 260 -3.25 22.00 20.48
C ASP A 260 -2.58 22.04 21.88
N ARG A 261 -2.70 23.19 22.53
CA ARG A 261 -2.16 23.43 23.87
C ARG A 261 -2.67 22.44 24.91
N SER A 262 -3.94 22.03 24.82
CA SER A 262 -4.58 21.15 25.80
C SER A 262 -3.96 19.76 25.74
N VAL A 263 -3.78 19.22 24.54
CA VAL A 263 -3.10 17.93 24.33
C VAL A 263 -1.65 18.01 24.81
N ALA A 264 -0.94 19.08 24.44
CA ALA A 264 0.46 19.25 24.82
C ALA A 264 0.64 19.34 26.35
N ASN A 265 -0.24 20.08 27.03
CA ASN A 265 -0.26 20.14 28.50
C ASN A 265 -0.57 18.77 29.12
N ALA A 266 -1.54 18.04 28.57
CA ALA A 266 -1.91 16.71 29.06
C ALA A 266 -0.74 15.72 28.96
N PHE A 267 0.05 15.78 27.87
CA PHE A 267 1.25 14.95 27.70
C PHE A 267 2.35 15.29 28.72
N SER A 268 2.51 16.57 29.07
CA SER A 268 3.51 17.02 30.05
C SER A 268 3.13 16.76 31.52
N ALA A 269 1.87 16.40 31.79
CA ALA A 269 1.40 16.14 33.15
C ALA A 269 1.82 14.75 33.65
N SER A 270 1.72 14.52 34.97
CA SER A 270 2.03 13.22 35.59
C SER A 270 1.17 12.04 35.07
N GLY A 271 0.04 12.33 34.42
CA GLY A 271 -0.84 11.36 33.76
C GLY A 271 -0.64 11.25 32.23
N GLY A 272 0.48 11.73 31.68
CA GLY A 272 0.68 11.84 30.22
C GLY A 272 0.46 10.55 29.42
N GLN A 273 0.71 9.37 30.00
CA GLN A 273 0.46 8.08 29.33
C GLN A 273 -1.04 7.79 29.10
N GLU A 274 -1.91 8.25 29.99
CA GLU A 274 -3.36 8.15 29.80
C GLU A 274 -3.81 9.05 28.65
N ALA A 275 -3.28 10.27 28.59
CA ALA A 275 -3.53 11.21 27.49
C ALA A 275 -3.04 10.63 26.14
N ALA A 276 -1.86 10.02 26.11
CA ALA A 276 -1.34 9.32 24.94
C ALA A 276 -2.25 8.17 24.47
N THR A 277 -2.78 7.39 25.40
CA THR A 277 -3.72 6.29 25.09
C THR A 277 -5.02 6.82 24.50
N LYS A 278 -5.61 7.85 25.12
CA LYS A 278 -6.83 8.48 24.60
C LYS A 278 -6.58 9.10 23.23
N LEU A 279 -5.46 9.78 23.02
CA LEU A 279 -5.11 10.33 21.71
C LEU A 279 -4.97 9.24 20.64
N SER A 280 -4.32 8.11 20.94
CA SER A 280 -4.25 6.97 20.00
C SER A 280 -5.63 6.48 19.60
N GLN A 281 -6.53 6.31 20.57
CA GLN A 281 -7.91 5.89 20.32
C GLN A 281 -8.66 6.90 19.43
N GLN A 282 -8.45 8.20 19.65
CA GLN A 282 -9.07 9.24 18.83
C GLN A 282 -8.52 9.27 17.41
N LEU A 283 -7.21 9.10 17.25
CA LEU A 283 -6.56 8.96 15.95
C LEU A 283 -7.08 7.72 15.21
N PHE A 284 -7.29 6.60 15.91
CA PHE A 284 -7.91 5.40 15.34
C PHE A 284 -9.32 5.69 14.84
N THR A 285 -10.18 6.28 15.67
CA THR A 285 -11.56 6.64 15.30
C THR A 285 -11.61 7.66 14.15
N ALA A 286 -10.67 8.59 14.10
CA ALA A 286 -10.52 9.54 13.01
C ALA A 286 -9.96 8.92 11.72
N GLY A 287 -9.58 7.64 11.73
CA GLY A 287 -9.03 6.93 10.58
C GLY A 287 -7.54 7.17 10.33
N ALA A 288 -6.83 7.86 11.23
CA ALA A 288 -5.41 8.18 11.09
C ALA A 288 -4.49 6.95 11.10
N LEU A 289 -4.98 5.81 11.60
CA LEU A 289 -4.20 4.60 11.81
C LEU A 289 -4.47 3.50 10.78
N VAL A 290 -5.22 3.77 9.71
CA VAL A 290 -5.57 2.74 8.70
C VAL A 290 -4.37 2.25 7.88
N THR A 291 -3.23 2.95 7.92
CA THR A 291 -1.97 2.64 7.22
C THR A 291 -0.85 2.16 8.16
N THR A 292 -1.07 2.09 9.47
CA THR A 292 -0.07 1.71 10.47
C THR A 292 -0.70 0.94 11.64
N SER A 293 0.07 0.45 12.61
CA SER A 293 -0.46 -0.29 13.77
C SER A 293 -0.90 0.65 14.90
N ASP A 294 -2.07 0.41 15.49
CA ASP A 294 -2.53 1.15 16.68
C ASP A 294 -1.57 0.98 17.85
N SER A 295 -1.17 -0.27 18.15
CA SER A 295 -0.27 -0.53 19.26
C SER A 295 1.09 0.15 19.09
N TYR A 296 1.58 0.25 17.85
CA TYR A 296 2.80 0.98 17.52
C TYR A 296 2.65 2.48 17.81
N VAL A 297 1.59 3.11 17.28
CA VAL A 297 1.35 4.54 17.49
C VAL A 297 1.09 4.86 18.95
N ARG A 298 0.33 4.03 19.68
CA ARG A 298 0.12 4.18 21.11
C ARG A 298 1.45 4.17 21.87
N CYS A 299 2.34 3.21 21.58
CA CYS A 299 3.66 3.14 22.18
C CYS A 299 4.49 4.41 21.88
N ALA A 300 4.50 4.87 20.63
CA ALA A 300 5.21 6.08 20.25
C ALA A 300 4.67 7.33 20.97
N LEU A 301 3.35 7.46 21.12
CA LEU A 301 2.73 8.54 21.88
C LEU A 301 3.06 8.46 23.37
N MET A 302 3.16 7.26 23.96
CA MET A 302 3.62 7.08 25.33
C MET A 302 5.08 7.54 25.50
N ASN A 303 5.95 7.23 24.54
CA ASN A 303 7.34 7.71 24.54
C ASN A 303 7.41 9.25 24.43
N ALA A 304 6.54 9.86 23.62
CA ALA A 304 6.40 11.31 23.56
C ALA A 304 6.01 11.89 24.92
N ALA A 305 4.95 11.36 25.56
CA ALA A 305 4.49 11.83 26.86
C ALA A 305 5.56 11.68 27.96
N ASN A 306 6.24 10.53 28.02
CA ASN A 306 7.34 10.30 28.95
C ASN A 306 8.45 11.34 28.79
N THR A 307 8.86 11.60 27.54
CA THR A 307 9.87 12.64 27.23
C THR A 307 9.40 14.02 27.67
N MET A 308 8.16 14.38 27.34
CA MET A 308 7.62 15.71 27.64
C MET A 308 7.48 15.98 29.13
N SER A 309 7.12 14.97 29.93
CA SER A 309 6.94 15.10 31.39
C SER A 309 8.22 15.56 32.12
N GLY A 310 9.40 15.26 31.57
CA GLY A 310 10.70 15.57 32.16
C GLY A 310 11.41 16.76 31.54
N ASP A 311 10.83 17.40 30.52
CA ASP A 311 11.54 18.37 29.67
C ASP A 311 10.90 19.75 29.74
N ILE A 312 11.69 20.71 30.22
CA ILE A 312 11.32 22.12 30.43
C ILE A 312 10.71 22.74 29.17
N ARG A 313 11.12 22.30 27.98
CA ARG A 313 10.67 22.84 26.69
C ARG A 313 9.16 22.66 26.48
N PHE A 314 8.55 21.69 27.14
CA PHE A 314 7.12 21.40 27.04
C PHE A 314 6.32 21.88 28.26
N THR A 315 6.91 22.71 29.11
CA THR A 315 6.18 23.27 30.25
C THR A 315 5.47 24.56 29.87
N SER A 316 4.26 24.74 30.38
CA SER A 316 3.40 25.89 30.04
C SER A 316 3.99 27.24 30.42
N SER A 317 4.87 27.27 31.43
CA SER A 317 5.60 28.46 31.91
C SER A 317 6.52 29.07 30.86
N PHE A 318 6.92 28.30 29.82
CA PHE A 318 7.76 28.80 28.73
C PHE A 318 6.96 29.17 27.46
N GLY A 319 5.62 29.26 27.56
CA GLY A 319 4.78 29.80 26.49
C GLY A 319 4.34 28.78 25.44
N LEU A 320 4.35 27.48 25.76
CA LEU A 320 3.86 26.41 24.89
C LEU A 320 2.41 26.67 24.45
N LYS A 321 2.14 26.61 23.15
CA LYS A 321 0.83 26.81 22.50
C LYS A 321 0.33 25.58 21.75
N GLY A 322 1.20 24.63 21.44
CA GLY A 322 0.87 23.41 20.72
C GLY A 322 2.12 22.54 20.50
N LEU A 323 1.95 21.45 19.78
CA LEU A 323 2.98 20.43 19.59
C LEU A 323 2.80 19.76 18.23
N ASP A 324 3.89 19.60 17.47
CA ASP A 324 3.93 18.57 16.43
C ASP A 324 4.55 17.29 16.98
N ILE A 325 3.94 16.17 16.63
CA ILE A 325 4.47 14.82 16.83
C ILE A 325 4.60 14.19 15.45
N ARG A 326 5.82 13.81 15.07
CA ARG A 326 6.08 13.04 13.85
C ARG A 326 6.55 11.64 14.22
N ILE A 327 5.73 10.65 13.89
CA ILE A 327 5.97 9.22 14.12
C ILE A 327 6.34 8.61 12.77
N GLN A 328 7.60 8.19 12.58
CA GLN A 328 7.99 7.47 11.36
C GLN A 328 7.30 6.10 11.33
N PHE A 329 6.96 5.58 10.15
CA PHE A 329 6.35 4.25 10.02
C PHE A 329 7.38 3.12 10.14
N VAL A 330 8.62 3.38 9.71
CA VAL A 330 9.77 2.47 9.82
C VAL A 330 10.93 3.23 10.42
N GLY A 331 11.68 2.55 11.28
CA GLY A 331 12.83 3.11 11.97
C GLY A 331 12.54 3.39 13.43
N ASP A 332 13.53 4.00 14.07
CA ASP A 332 13.64 4.15 15.51
C ASP A 332 13.56 5.60 15.95
N THR A 333 12.99 6.50 15.15
CA THR A 333 12.91 7.92 15.51
C THR A 333 11.48 8.42 15.65
N LEU A 334 11.29 9.22 16.69
CA LEU A 334 10.11 10.00 16.96
C LEU A 334 10.56 11.44 17.12
N ARG A 335 9.86 12.39 16.49
CA ARG A 335 10.24 13.80 16.54
C ARG A 335 9.13 14.64 17.14
N LEU A 336 9.51 15.51 18.06
CA LEU A 336 8.63 16.44 18.75
C LEU A 336 9.03 17.87 18.42
N ARG A 337 8.07 18.77 18.17
CA ARG A 337 8.33 20.20 17.97
C ARG A 337 7.32 21.04 18.74
N PRO A 338 7.71 21.71 19.82
CA PRO A 338 6.82 22.64 20.51
C PRO A 338 6.56 23.88 19.66
N HIS A 339 5.34 24.40 19.76
CA HIS A 339 4.94 25.66 19.15
C HIS A 339 4.73 26.74 20.21
N GLY A 340 5.20 27.94 19.93
CA GLY A 340 5.14 29.11 20.81
C GLY A 340 6.24 29.15 21.88
N GLY A 341 6.47 30.36 22.39
CA GLY A 341 7.37 30.56 23.52
C GLY A 341 8.85 30.53 23.16
N LYS A 342 9.70 30.18 24.13
CA LYS A 342 11.17 30.25 24.00
C LYS A 342 11.76 29.19 23.07
N PHE A 343 11.10 28.04 22.94
CA PHE A 343 11.60 26.86 22.20
C PHE A 343 10.84 26.61 20.90
N ASP A 344 10.10 27.63 20.44
CA ASP A 344 9.28 27.56 19.24
C ASP A 344 10.04 26.99 18.04
N ASN A 345 9.39 26.08 17.32
CA ASN A 345 9.88 25.48 16.08
C ASN A 345 11.17 24.64 16.19
N GLN A 346 11.61 24.27 17.39
CA GLN A 346 12.79 23.42 17.58
C GLN A 346 12.43 21.94 17.57
N TRP A 347 12.96 21.18 16.61
CA TRP A 347 12.78 19.74 16.56
C TRP A 347 13.64 19.03 17.61
N ILE A 348 13.01 18.07 18.29
CA ILE A 348 13.62 17.19 19.27
C ILE A 348 13.44 15.78 18.74
N THR A 349 14.54 15.10 18.47
CA THR A 349 14.51 13.69 18.05
C THR A 349 14.72 12.82 19.27
N ILE A 350 13.83 11.87 19.49
CA ILE A 350 13.92 10.87 20.56
C ILE A 350 13.90 9.45 19.97
N PRO A 351 14.58 8.50 20.62
CA PRO A 351 14.49 7.10 20.24
C PRO A 351 13.05 6.58 20.34
N ASN A 352 12.66 5.79 19.35
CA ASN A 352 11.40 5.07 19.22
C ASN A 352 11.63 3.57 18.95
N ALA A 353 12.89 3.10 19.07
CA ALA A 353 13.28 1.69 18.93
C ALA A 353 12.48 0.72 19.82
N GLN A 354 11.86 1.22 20.89
CA GLN A 354 11.07 0.43 21.81
C GLN A 354 9.62 0.16 21.35
N CYS A 355 9.26 0.60 20.15
CA CYS A 355 7.92 0.38 19.61
C CYS A 355 7.96 -0.50 18.36
N GLY A 356 7.71 -1.78 18.54
CA GLY A 356 7.42 -2.71 17.46
C GLY A 356 5.95 -2.67 17.04
N TRP A 357 5.59 -3.50 16.07
CA TRP A 357 4.21 -3.62 15.57
C TRP A 357 3.16 -3.79 16.67
N GLU A 358 3.48 -4.58 17.69
CA GLU A 358 2.59 -4.92 18.81
C GLU A 358 2.67 -3.91 19.97
N GLY A 359 3.47 -2.84 19.83
CA GLY A 359 3.72 -1.87 20.89
C GLY A 359 4.73 -2.32 21.95
N ASN A 360 5.41 -3.45 21.72
CA ASN A 360 6.50 -3.96 22.56
C ASN A 360 7.86 -3.53 22.00
N PRO A 361 8.93 -3.48 22.82
CA PRO A 361 10.29 -3.23 22.34
C PRO A 361 10.72 -4.14 21.18
N ILE A 362 11.43 -3.58 20.20
CA ILE A 362 12.01 -4.29 19.05
C ILE A 362 13.24 -5.09 19.48
#